data_AF-A0A1F7Q6F7-F1
#
_entry.id   AF-A0A1F7Q6F7-F1
#
_cell.length_a   1.000
_cell.length_b   1.000
_cell.length_c   1.000
_cell.angle_alpha   90.00
_cell.angle_beta   90.00
_cell.angle_gamma   90.00
#
_symmetry.space_group_name_H-M   'P 1'
#
loop_
_entity.id
_entity.type
_entity.pdbx_description
1 polymer ?
#
loop_
_entity_poly.entity_id
_entity_poly.type
_entity_poly.pdbx_seq_one_letter_code
_entity_poly.pdbx_strand_id
1 'polypeptide(L)'
;MNLHLVIFAFLLVVLIYAFNSLITKGFKKIEPKVAFLYMSAVAMVGVFGEVIVGNTYNLLFGEHLWNYIVYPIYGGFTSHYAPVIWGLYGLYLCLSHDTLMKKRKLRKEKHLALIFSIETIVLETLANWLYRLLFGGYLFFYLPDDLWHLSSLRGVPFYFLTGLAIFYVIKFQRTSPIRYGTLNTLLVVGLILLAS
;
A
#
# COMPACT_ATOMS: atom_id res chain seq x y z
N MET A 1 -6.14 16.85 -8.74
CA MET A 1 -6.18 15.38 -8.87
C MET A 1 -7.02 15.04 -10.10
N ASN A 2 -6.49 14.25 -11.03
CA ASN A 2 -7.17 13.85 -12.27
C ASN A 2 -8.43 13.01 -11.95
N LEU A 3 -9.53 13.24 -12.67
CA LEU A 3 -10.80 12.50 -12.54
C LEU A 3 -10.60 10.97 -12.66
N HIS A 4 -9.69 10.51 -13.53
CA HIS A 4 -9.38 9.08 -13.68
C HIS A 4 -8.89 8.46 -12.37
N LEU A 5 -8.08 9.18 -11.59
CA LEU A 5 -7.55 8.68 -10.32
C LEU A 5 -8.64 8.61 -9.25
N VAL A 6 -9.58 9.56 -9.24
CA VAL A 6 -10.72 9.53 -8.32
C VAL A 6 -11.61 8.33 -8.62
N ILE A 7 -11.94 8.12 -9.91
CA ILE A 7 -12.72 6.95 -10.36
C ILE A 7 -11.99 5.65 -10.00
N PHE A 8 -10.68 5.60 -10.23
CA PHE A 8 -9.87 4.43 -9.94
C PHE A 8 -9.82 4.10 -8.44
N ALA A 9 -9.60 5.10 -7.58
CA ALA A 9 -9.63 4.91 -6.13
C ALA A 9 -11.00 4.39 -5.66
N PHE A 10 -12.10 4.97 -6.16
CA PHE A 10 -13.45 4.51 -5.83
C PHE A 10 -13.69 3.06 -6.29
N LEU A 11 -13.27 2.72 -7.51
CA LEU A 11 -13.36 1.36 -8.02
C LEU A 11 -12.58 0.38 -7.13
N LEU A 12 -11.37 0.71 -6.72
CA LEU A 12 -10.56 -0.12 -5.82
C LEU A 12 -11.25 -0.31 -4.46
N VAL A 13 -11.85 0.73 -3.88
CA VAL A 13 -12.65 0.59 -2.63
C VAL A 13 -13.76 -0.46 -2.81
N VAL A 14 -14.53 -0.35 -3.90
CA VAL A 14 -15.62 -1.28 -4.21
C VAL A 14 -15.09 -2.70 -4.39
N LEU A 15 -14.02 -2.88 -5.17
CA LEU A 15 -13.42 -4.20 -5.42
C LEU A 15 -12.87 -4.83 -4.14
N ILE A 16 -12.13 -4.06 -3.32
CA ILE A 16 -11.57 -4.53 -2.04
C ILE A 16 -12.69 -4.97 -1.09
N TYR A 17 -13.76 -4.18 -0.98
CA TYR A 17 -14.90 -4.50 -0.13
C TYR A 17 -15.68 -5.72 -0.63
N ALA A 18 -15.96 -5.78 -1.94
CA ALA A 18 -16.68 -6.89 -2.56
C ALA A 18 -15.89 -8.20 -2.42
N PHE A 19 -14.60 -8.19 -2.75
CA PHE A 19 -13.71 -9.35 -2.62
C PHE A 19 -13.71 -9.90 -1.20
N ASN A 20 -13.51 -9.03 -0.20
CA ASN A 20 -13.51 -9.44 1.20
C ASN A 20 -14.88 -9.96 1.67
N SER A 21 -15.97 -9.35 1.21
CA SER A 21 -17.34 -9.78 1.55
C SER A 21 -17.67 -11.15 0.93
N LEU A 22 -17.23 -11.40 -0.30
CA LEU A 22 -17.37 -12.68 -1.00
C LEU A 22 -16.60 -13.80 -0.29
N ILE A 23 -15.33 -13.56 0.07
CA ILE A 23 -14.52 -14.53 0.83
C ILE A 23 -15.17 -14.83 2.19
N THR A 24 -15.80 -13.84 2.82
CA THR A 24 -16.49 -14.09 4.08
C THR A 24 -17.88 -14.65 3.97
N LYS A 25 -18.48 -14.70 2.77
CA LYS A 25 -19.89 -15.02 2.53
C LYS A 25 -20.82 -14.13 3.35
N GLY A 26 -20.51 -12.84 3.43
CA GLY A 26 -21.28 -11.88 4.21
C GLY A 26 -20.66 -10.49 4.20
N PHE A 27 -21.51 -9.48 4.41
CA PHE A 27 -21.09 -8.07 4.44
C PHE A 27 -20.15 -7.78 5.59
N LYS A 28 -19.12 -6.99 5.30
CA LYS A 28 -18.14 -6.56 6.30
C LYS A 28 -18.63 -5.32 7.03
N LYS A 29 -18.62 -5.38 8.36
CA LYS A 29 -18.73 -4.19 9.20
C LYS A 29 -17.37 -3.53 9.28
N ILE A 30 -17.30 -2.26 8.89
CA ILE A 30 -16.09 -1.45 8.98
C ILE A 30 -16.19 -0.61 10.25
N GLU A 31 -15.21 -0.75 11.15
CA GLU A 31 -15.06 0.18 12.26
C GLU A 31 -14.20 1.37 11.78
N PRO A 32 -14.75 2.60 11.66
CA PRO A 32 -14.05 3.69 11.00
C PRO A 32 -12.71 4.06 11.64
N LYS A 33 -12.63 4.00 12.98
CA LYS A 33 -11.41 4.33 13.73
C LYS A 33 -10.28 3.35 13.43
N VAL A 34 -10.60 2.07 13.29
CA VAL A 34 -9.65 1.00 13.00
C VAL A 34 -9.25 1.07 11.52
N ALA A 35 -10.22 1.23 10.62
CA ALA A 35 -9.93 1.40 9.19
C ALA A 35 -9.01 2.62 8.96
N PHE A 36 -9.31 3.75 9.58
CA PHE A 36 -8.48 4.95 9.49
C PHE A 36 -7.04 4.71 9.95
N LEU A 37 -6.84 4.05 11.09
CA LEU A 37 -5.50 3.70 11.58
C LEU A 37 -4.74 2.83 10.56
N TYR A 38 -5.39 1.80 10.01
CA TYR A 38 -4.73 0.91 9.05
C TYR A 38 -4.38 1.63 7.75
N MET A 39 -5.33 2.38 7.20
CA MET A 39 -5.11 3.14 5.98
C MET A 39 -3.95 4.12 6.15
N SER A 40 -3.94 4.89 7.23
CA SER A 40 -2.88 5.89 7.45
C SER A 40 -1.54 5.26 7.85
N ALA A 41 -1.52 4.15 8.62
CA ALA A 41 -0.28 3.45 8.95
C ALA A 41 0.37 2.81 7.71
N VAL A 42 -0.41 2.15 6.85
CA VAL A 42 0.10 1.59 5.60
C VAL A 42 0.52 2.69 4.64
N ALA A 43 -0.24 3.79 4.52
CA ALA A 43 0.17 4.95 3.74
C ALA A 43 1.49 5.54 4.24
N MET A 44 1.65 5.70 5.55
CA MET A 44 2.89 6.22 6.14
C MET A 44 4.07 5.30 5.85
N VAL A 45 3.98 4.01 6.18
CA VAL A 45 5.10 3.09 5.96
C VAL A 45 5.38 2.90 4.47
N GLY A 46 4.35 2.86 3.62
CA GLY A 46 4.48 2.73 2.17
C GLY A 46 5.21 3.92 1.55
N VAL A 47 4.72 5.14 1.77
CA VAL A 47 5.30 6.33 1.13
C VAL A 47 6.72 6.63 1.66
N PHE A 48 6.95 6.54 2.98
CA PHE A 48 8.31 6.69 3.51
C PHE A 48 9.22 5.55 3.05
N GLY A 49 8.69 4.33 3.03
CA GLY A 49 9.40 3.14 2.56
C GLY A 49 9.84 3.28 1.11
N GLU A 50 8.98 3.81 0.25
CA GLU A 50 9.30 4.06 -1.16
C GLU A 50 10.47 5.03 -1.32
N VAL A 51 10.45 6.16 -0.60
CA VAL A 51 11.53 7.15 -0.66
C VAL A 51 12.84 6.56 -0.12
N ILE A 52 12.79 5.87 1.03
CA ILE A 52 13.97 5.28 1.66
C ILE A 52 14.56 4.18 0.78
N VAL A 53 13.73 3.25 0.31
CA VAL A 53 14.16 2.10 -0.52
C VAL A 53 14.62 2.57 -1.88
N GLY A 54 13.84 3.44 -2.54
CA GLY A 54 14.19 3.98 -3.86
C GLY A 54 15.54 4.68 -3.83
N ASN A 55 15.74 5.56 -2.84
CA ASN A 55 17.01 6.25 -2.67
C ASN A 55 18.16 5.30 -2.31
N THR A 56 17.95 4.35 -1.38
CA THR A 56 18.98 3.38 -0.98
C THR A 56 19.37 2.48 -2.15
N TYR A 57 18.40 1.98 -2.91
CA TYR A 57 18.65 1.16 -4.08
C TYR A 57 19.41 1.94 -5.15
N ASN A 58 19.02 3.20 -5.39
CA ASN A 58 19.72 4.06 -6.35
C ASN A 58 21.18 4.34 -5.92
N LEU A 59 21.43 4.58 -4.64
CA LEU A 59 22.79 4.76 -4.12
C LEU A 59 23.65 3.50 -4.25
N LEU A 60 23.07 2.31 -4.11
CA LEU A 60 23.80 1.04 -4.17
C LEU A 60 24.03 0.53 -5.60
N PHE A 61 23.07 0.74 -6.50
CA PHE A 61 23.07 0.14 -7.83
C PHE A 61 23.14 1.17 -8.98
N GLY A 62 23.05 2.46 -8.68
CA GLY A 62 23.11 3.54 -9.68
C GLY A 62 21.86 3.67 -10.57
N GLU A 63 20.82 2.88 -10.32
CA GLU A 63 19.58 2.85 -11.10
C GLU A 63 18.34 2.96 -10.21
N HIS A 64 17.20 3.35 -10.76
CA HIS A 64 15.92 3.32 -10.03
C HIS A 64 15.37 1.89 -10.04
N LEU A 65 14.81 1.42 -8.92
CA LEU A 65 14.14 0.12 -8.89
C LEU A 65 12.76 0.20 -9.55
N TRP A 66 12.06 1.30 -9.31
CA TRP A 66 10.82 1.67 -9.98
C TRP A 66 10.80 3.18 -10.20
N ASN A 67 9.89 3.64 -11.04
CA ASN A 67 9.65 5.04 -11.30
C ASN A 67 8.15 5.34 -11.37
N TYR A 68 7.68 6.23 -10.51
CA TYR A 68 6.31 6.74 -10.57
C TYR A 68 6.10 7.65 -11.78
N ILE A 69 4.97 7.47 -12.46
CA ILE A 69 4.63 8.26 -13.66
C ILE A 69 3.55 9.29 -13.35
N VAL A 70 2.62 8.93 -12.48
CA VAL A 70 1.51 9.80 -12.09
C VAL A 70 1.94 10.68 -10.93
N TYR A 71 2.06 11.99 -11.17
CA TYR A 71 2.44 13.02 -10.18
C TYR A 71 3.69 12.66 -9.34
N PRO A 72 4.82 12.32 -9.98
CA PRO A 72 6.03 11.90 -9.30
C PRO A 72 6.61 13.00 -8.42
N ILE A 73 7.22 12.59 -7.32
CA ILE A 73 8.00 13.43 -6.41
C ILE A 73 9.25 12.68 -5.95
N TYR A 74 10.20 13.38 -5.32
CA TYR A 74 11.47 12.80 -4.87
C TYR A 74 12.18 12.04 -6.00
N GLY A 75 12.34 12.69 -7.16
CA GLY A 75 12.97 12.06 -8.33
C GLY A 75 12.17 10.93 -8.96
N GLY A 76 10.92 10.68 -8.55
CA GLY A 76 10.08 9.60 -9.07
C GLY A 76 10.08 8.34 -8.20
N PHE A 77 10.70 8.36 -7.02
CA PHE A 77 10.61 7.25 -6.06
C PHE A 77 9.19 7.08 -5.49
N THR A 78 8.41 8.15 -5.41
CA THR A 78 7.00 8.09 -4.97
C THR A 78 6.16 9.13 -5.73
N SER A 79 4.88 9.27 -5.37
CA SER A 79 3.97 10.22 -5.99
C SER A 79 3.03 10.89 -4.99
N HIS A 80 2.45 12.03 -5.39
CA HIS A 80 1.34 12.64 -4.66
C HIS A 80 0.11 11.72 -4.53
N TYR A 81 0.01 10.68 -5.37
CA TYR A 81 -1.11 9.73 -5.35
C TYR A 81 -0.80 8.45 -4.54
N ALA A 82 0.47 8.19 -4.23
CA ALA A 82 0.90 7.04 -3.44
C ALA A 82 0.17 6.88 -2.09
N PRO A 83 -0.12 7.95 -1.31
CA PRO A 83 -0.86 7.83 -0.06
C PRO A 83 -2.25 7.21 -0.23
N VAL A 84 -2.90 7.47 -1.36
CA VAL A 84 -4.24 6.93 -1.66
C VAL A 84 -4.12 5.43 -1.93
N ILE A 85 -3.19 5.02 -2.80
CA ILE A 85 -2.98 3.62 -3.14
C ILE A 85 -2.55 2.80 -1.92
N TRP A 86 -1.53 3.24 -1.20
CA TRP A 86 -1.11 2.58 0.04
C TRP A 86 -2.21 2.59 1.11
N GLY A 87 -2.97 3.68 1.21
CA GLY A 87 -4.15 3.74 2.07
C GLY A 87 -5.17 2.66 1.74
N LEU A 88 -5.43 2.41 0.46
CA LEU A 88 -6.34 1.35 0.02
C LEU A 88 -5.79 -0.05 0.33
N TYR A 89 -4.48 -0.27 0.25
CA TYR A 89 -3.87 -1.52 0.74
C TYR A 89 -4.04 -1.67 2.26
N GLY A 90 -4.00 -0.58 3.01
CA GLY A 90 -4.36 -0.56 4.44
C GLY A 90 -5.82 -0.92 4.68
N LEU A 91 -6.77 -0.45 3.86
CA LEU A 91 -8.17 -0.86 3.93
C LEU A 91 -8.33 -2.36 3.65
N TYR A 92 -7.66 -2.87 2.62
CA TYR A 92 -7.62 -4.30 2.33
C TYR A 92 -7.11 -5.09 3.53
N LEU A 93 -5.97 -4.67 4.12
CA LEU A 93 -5.40 -5.32 5.29
C LEU A 93 -6.36 -5.29 6.48
N CYS A 94 -7.07 -4.18 6.71
CA CYS A 94 -8.07 -4.09 7.77
C CYS A 94 -9.17 -5.15 7.61
N LEU A 95 -9.71 -5.32 6.41
CA LEU A 95 -10.78 -6.27 6.13
C LEU A 95 -10.29 -7.73 6.13
N SER A 96 -9.09 -7.97 5.61
CA SER A 96 -8.45 -9.29 5.54
C SER A 96 -8.02 -9.78 6.90
N HIS A 97 -7.47 -8.92 7.76
CA HIS A 97 -7.05 -9.27 9.12
C HIS A 97 -8.23 -9.87 9.92
N ASP A 98 -9.39 -9.20 9.88
CA ASP A 98 -10.61 -9.67 10.51
C ASP A 98 -11.06 -11.04 10.00
N THR A 99 -10.89 -11.28 8.69
CA THR A 99 -11.22 -12.56 8.04
C THR A 99 -10.28 -13.67 8.48
N LEU A 100 -8.97 -13.43 8.42
CA LEU A 100 -7.94 -14.43 8.65
C LEU A 100 -7.85 -14.83 10.13
N MET A 101 -8.03 -13.87 11.05
CA MET A 101 -8.05 -14.16 12.49
C MET A 101 -9.28 -14.96 12.90
N LYS A 102 -10.46 -14.69 12.32
CA LYS A 102 -11.71 -15.40 12.67
C LYS A 102 -11.81 -16.79 12.03
N LYS A 103 -11.42 -16.96 10.75
CA LYS A 103 -11.67 -18.21 10.01
C LYS A 103 -10.51 -19.21 9.98
N ARG A 104 -9.24 -18.76 9.94
CA ARG A 104 -8.11 -19.65 9.61
C ARG A 104 -7.27 -20.14 10.81
N LYS A 105 -7.68 -19.86 12.05
CA LYS A 105 -6.89 -20.15 13.27
C LYS A 105 -5.42 -19.67 13.16
N LEU A 106 -5.14 -18.67 12.32
CA LEU A 106 -3.82 -18.06 12.20
C LEU A 106 -3.56 -17.25 13.47
N ARG A 107 -3.12 -17.93 14.53
CA ARG A 107 -2.97 -17.36 15.88
C ARG A 107 -1.77 -16.43 16.03
N LYS A 108 -0.83 -16.46 15.08
CA LYS A 108 0.43 -15.72 15.18
C LYS A 108 0.43 -14.55 14.20
N GLU A 109 0.32 -13.34 14.74
CA GLU A 109 0.25 -12.09 13.99
C GLU A 109 1.41 -11.90 12.99
N LYS A 110 2.58 -12.49 13.26
CA LYS A 110 3.73 -12.50 12.32
C LYS A 110 3.45 -13.22 10.99
N HIS A 111 2.57 -14.22 10.98
CA HIS A 111 2.19 -14.90 9.73
C HIS A 111 1.29 -14.00 8.88
N LEU A 112 0.48 -13.15 9.51
CA LEU A 112 -0.32 -12.15 8.80
C LEU A 112 0.58 -11.08 8.16
N ALA A 113 1.67 -10.70 8.82
CA ALA A 113 2.66 -9.79 8.24
C ALA A 113 3.31 -10.38 6.97
N LEU A 114 3.74 -11.65 7.02
CA LEU A 114 4.31 -12.34 5.86
C LEU A 114 3.29 -12.49 4.72
N ILE A 115 2.06 -12.88 5.04
CA ILE A 115 0.97 -12.98 4.06
C ILE A 115 0.74 -11.61 3.42
N PHE A 116 0.68 -10.55 4.21
CA PHE A 116 0.48 -9.19 3.71
C PHE A 116 1.63 -8.73 2.81
N SER A 117 2.88 -9.03 3.14
CA SER A 117 4.03 -8.71 2.26
C SER A 117 3.89 -9.34 0.88
N ILE A 118 3.48 -10.61 0.81
CA ILE A 118 3.26 -11.31 -0.46
C ILE A 118 2.03 -10.75 -1.18
N GLU A 119 0.93 -10.55 -0.46
CA GLU A 119 -0.31 -10.01 -1.01
C GLU A 119 -0.12 -8.58 -1.52
N THR A 120 0.76 -7.78 -0.94
CA THR A 120 1.05 -6.41 -1.38
C THR A 120 1.64 -6.39 -2.79
N ILE A 121 2.56 -7.31 -3.11
CA ILE A 121 3.10 -7.46 -4.48
C ILE A 121 1.97 -7.73 -5.47
N VAL A 122 1.07 -8.64 -5.10
CA VAL A 122 -0.08 -9.01 -5.93
C VAL A 122 -1.05 -7.84 -6.08
N LEU A 123 -1.39 -7.16 -4.99
CA LEU A 123 -2.27 -5.99 -5.01
C LEU A 123 -1.71 -4.86 -5.86
N GLU A 124 -0.41 -4.60 -5.75
CA GLU A 124 0.28 -3.58 -6.51
C GLU A 124 0.35 -3.91 -8.00
N THR A 125 0.70 -5.15 -8.34
CA THR A 125 0.66 -5.67 -9.71
C THR A 125 -0.75 -5.53 -10.29
N LEU A 126 -1.78 -5.95 -9.54
CA LEU A 126 -3.18 -5.88 -9.98
C LEU A 126 -3.68 -4.44 -10.12
N ALA A 127 -3.32 -3.55 -9.19
CA ALA A 127 -3.71 -2.15 -9.27
C ALA A 127 -3.07 -1.47 -10.49
N ASN A 128 -1.78 -1.68 -10.70
CA ASN A 128 -1.07 -1.11 -11.84
C ASN A 128 -1.58 -1.67 -13.18
N TRP A 129 -1.84 -2.98 -13.23
CA TRP A 129 -2.42 -3.63 -14.40
C TRP A 129 -3.85 -3.16 -14.68
N LEU A 130 -4.70 -3.07 -13.66
CA LEU A 130 -6.08 -2.59 -13.81
C LEU A 130 -6.11 -1.12 -14.26
N TYR A 131 -5.23 -0.28 -13.73
CA TYR A 131 -5.10 1.11 -14.17
C TYR A 131 -4.71 1.19 -15.65
N ARG A 132 -3.77 0.34 -16.10
CA ARG A 132 -3.40 0.21 -17.51
C ARG A 132 -4.55 -0.22 -18.39
N LEU A 133 -5.34 -1.21 -17.97
CA LEU A 133 -6.50 -1.66 -18.74
C LEU A 133 -7.57 -0.59 -18.90
N LEU A 134 -7.83 0.20 -17.85
CA LEU A 134 -8.91 1.18 -17.84
C LEU A 134 -8.51 2.51 -18.49
N PHE A 135 -7.25 2.92 -18.35
CA PHE A 135 -6.81 4.28 -18.72
C PHE A 135 -5.59 4.32 -19.64
N GLY A 136 -5.03 3.16 -20.04
CA GLY A 136 -3.93 3.05 -21.00
C GLY A 136 -2.54 3.42 -20.46
N GLY A 137 -2.41 3.85 -19.21
CA GLY A 137 -1.15 4.24 -18.58
C GLY A 137 -0.77 3.37 -17.38
N TYR A 138 0.41 3.59 -16.80
CA TYR A 138 0.81 2.95 -15.54
C TYR A 138 0.82 3.97 -14.41
N LEU A 139 0.62 3.50 -13.18
CA LEU A 139 0.83 4.31 -11.98
C LEU A 139 2.34 4.54 -11.74
N PHE A 140 3.11 3.46 -11.91
CA PHE A 140 4.57 3.41 -11.84
C PHE A 140 5.07 2.26 -12.73
N PHE A 141 6.36 2.26 -13.07
CA PHE A 141 7.03 1.15 -13.76
C PHE A 141 8.17 0.62 -12.90
N TYR A 142 8.27 -0.71 -12.81
CA TYR A 142 9.54 -1.32 -12.38
C TYR A 142 10.54 -1.23 -13.54
N LEU A 143 11.76 -0.75 -13.27
CA LEU A 143 12.77 -0.60 -14.30
C LEU A 143 13.51 -1.89 -14.66
N PRO A 144 13.77 -2.82 -13.72
CA PRO A 144 14.20 -4.15 -14.12
C PRO A 144 13.18 -4.73 -15.12
N ASP A 145 13.69 -5.26 -16.23
CA ASP A 145 12.88 -5.85 -17.30
C ASP A 145 12.43 -7.28 -16.93
N ASP A 146 11.74 -7.37 -15.80
CA ASP A 146 11.05 -8.57 -15.34
C ASP A 146 9.56 -8.27 -15.09
N LEU A 147 8.74 -9.31 -15.14
CA LEU A 147 7.30 -9.26 -14.84
C LEU A 147 6.52 -8.15 -15.58
N TRP A 148 6.92 -7.84 -16.83
CA TRP A 148 6.31 -6.81 -17.69
C TRP A 148 6.26 -5.41 -17.07
N HIS A 149 7.25 -5.06 -16.24
CA HIS A 149 7.35 -3.80 -15.50
C HIS A 149 6.20 -3.54 -14.51
N LEU A 150 5.33 -4.53 -14.28
CA LEU A 150 4.22 -4.43 -13.31
C LEU A 150 4.72 -4.63 -11.88
N SER A 151 5.78 -5.41 -11.71
CA SER A 151 6.49 -5.65 -10.46
C SER A 151 7.93 -6.07 -10.78
N SER A 152 8.73 -6.39 -9.76
CA SER A 152 10.05 -6.98 -9.95
C SER A 152 10.38 -7.94 -8.83
N LEU A 153 11.08 -9.04 -9.15
CA LEU A 153 11.63 -9.95 -8.15
C LEU A 153 12.67 -9.24 -7.26
N ARG A 154 13.34 -8.21 -7.78
CA ARG A 154 14.26 -7.36 -7.01
C ARG A 154 13.54 -6.54 -5.94
N GLY A 155 12.23 -6.32 -6.09
CA GLY A 155 11.38 -5.64 -5.11
C GLY A 155 11.06 -6.50 -3.87
N VAL A 156 11.10 -7.83 -3.99
CA VAL A 156 10.59 -8.77 -2.97
C VAL A 156 11.18 -8.55 -1.56
N PRO A 157 12.50 -8.36 -1.38
CA PRO A 157 13.06 -8.11 -0.04
C PRO A 157 12.46 -6.87 0.63
N PHE A 158 12.17 -5.83 -0.15
CA PHE A 158 11.62 -4.58 0.36
C PHE A 158 10.17 -4.76 0.82
N TYR A 159 9.33 -5.45 0.05
CA TYR A 159 7.97 -5.77 0.48
C TYR A 159 7.92 -6.58 1.78
N PHE A 160 8.89 -7.48 1.97
CA PHE A 160 8.99 -8.23 3.22
C PHE A 160 9.29 -7.29 4.41
N LEU A 161 10.29 -6.42 4.28
CA LEU A 161 10.64 -5.45 5.32
C LEU A 161 9.51 -4.44 5.60
N THR A 162 8.88 -3.92 4.55
CA THR A 162 7.74 -2.98 4.63
C THR A 162 6.55 -3.63 5.32
N GLY A 163 6.20 -4.88 4.98
CA GLY A 163 5.10 -5.59 5.65
C GLY A 163 5.39 -5.89 7.13
N LEU A 164 6.64 -6.21 7.49
CA LEU A 164 7.04 -6.30 8.89
C LEU A 164 6.91 -4.96 9.61
N ALA A 165 7.39 -3.87 9.01
CA ALA A 165 7.28 -2.53 9.58
C ALA A 165 5.82 -2.12 9.80
N ILE A 166 4.94 -2.31 8.80
CA ILE A 166 3.50 -2.09 8.91
C ILE A 166 2.90 -2.86 10.08
N PHE A 167 3.26 -4.14 10.22
CA PHE A 167 2.75 -4.97 11.30
C PHE A 167 3.13 -4.41 12.68
N TYR A 168 4.40 -4.07 12.89
CA TYR A 168 4.85 -3.50 14.17
C TYR A 168 4.24 -2.13 14.46
N VAL A 169 4.14 -1.27 13.45
CA VAL A 169 3.51 0.06 13.54
C VAL A 169 2.05 -0.08 13.97
N ILE A 170 1.25 -0.87 13.24
CA ILE A 170 -0.17 -1.06 13.57
C ILE A 170 -0.32 -1.67 14.97
N LYS A 171 0.49 -2.68 15.32
CA LYS A 171 0.44 -3.31 16.65
C LYS A 171 0.67 -2.31 17.77
N PHE A 172 1.67 -1.44 17.64
CA PHE A 172 1.97 -0.40 18.61
C PHE A 172 0.87 0.66 18.69
N GLN A 173 0.38 1.11 17.54
CA GLN A 173 -0.52 2.26 17.42
C GLN A 173 -2.00 1.95 17.71
N ARG A 174 -2.38 0.67 17.76
CA ARG A 174 -3.76 0.22 18.06
C ARG A 174 -4.30 0.70 19.41
N THR A 175 -3.44 1.10 20.34
CA THR A 175 -3.83 1.65 21.65
C THR A 175 -4.62 2.96 21.54
N SER A 176 -4.39 3.75 20.48
CA SER A 176 -5.12 4.99 20.24
C SER A 176 -5.28 5.26 18.73
N PRO A 177 -6.24 4.58 18.06
CA PRO A 177 -6.34 4.59 16.60
C PRO A 177 -6.48 5.97 15.98
N ILE A 178 -7.26 6.87 16.60
CA ILE A 178 -7.45 8.24 16.09
C ILE A 178 -6.16 9.05 16.25
N ARG A 179 -5.54 9.04 17.43
CA ARG A 179 -4.32 9.83 17.69
C ARG A 179 -3.19 9.45 16.73
N TYR A 180 -2.91 8.15 16.63
CA TYR A 180 -1.84 7.68 15.76
C TYR A 180 -2.22 7.75 14.29
N GLY A 181 -3.49 7.53 13.95
CA GLY A 181 -3.95 7.69 12.58
C GLY A 181 -3.79 9.12 12.06
N THR A 182 -4.07 10.12 12.91
CA THR A 182 -3.82 11.53 12.60
C THR A 182 -2.32 11.81 12.49
N LEU A 183 -1.50 11.32 13.42
CA LEU A 183 -0.04 11.48 13.37
C LEU A 183 0.54 10.94 12.05
N ASN A 184 0.21 9.71 11.68
CA ASN A 184 0.65 9.08 10.44
C ASN A 184 0.25 9.92 9.22
N THR A 185 -0.98 10.43 9.21
CA THR A 185 -1.48 11.30 8.13
C THR A 185 -0.69 12.59 8.04
N LEU A 186 -0.41 13.25 9.17
CA LEU A 186 0.39 14.48 9.21
C LEU A 186 1.83 14.24 8.75
N LEU A 187 2.44 13.10 9.09
CA LEU A 187 3.77 12.73 8.62
C LEU A 187 3.80 12.55 7.09
N VAL A 188 2.79 11.87 6.52
CA VAL A 188 2.68 11.69 5.07
C VAL A 188 2.44 13.01 4.36
N VAL A 189 1.51 13.84 4.85
CA VAL A 189 1.26 15.17 4.29
C VAL A 189 2.51 16.05 4.38
N GLY A 190 3.20 16.03 5.52
CA GLY A 190 4.46 16.76 5.69
C GLY A 190 5.51 16.33 4.69
N LEU A 191 5.70 15.02 4.49
CA LEU A 191 6.63 14.50 3.48
C LEU A 191 6.23 14.94 2.06
N ILE A 192 4.96 14.87 1.69
CA ILE A 192 4.52 15.31 0.35
C ILE A 192 4.76 16.82 0.15
N LEU A 193 4.48 17.64 1.16
CA LEU A 193 4.66 19.09 1.07
C LEU A 193 6.15 19.50 1.00
N LEU A 194 7.03 18.69 1.58
CA LEU A 194 8.48 18.92 1.56
C LEU A 194 9.16 18.42 0.27
N ALA A 195 8.41 17.80 -0.65
CA ALA A 195 8.94 17.20 -1.87
C ALA A 195 9.22 18.21 -3.00
N SER A 196 9.57 19.45 -2.63
CA SER A 196 9.86 20.59 -3.52
C SER A 196 11.08 20.34 -4.39
#